data_AF-A0A0X3RU84-F1
#
_entry.id   AF-A0A0X3RU84-F1
#
_cell.length_a   1.000
_cell.length_b   1.000
_cell.length_c   1.000
_cell.angle_alpha   90.00
_cell.angle_beta   90.00
_cell.angle_gamma   90.00
#
_symmetry.space_group_name_H-M   'P 1'
#
loop_
_entity.id
_entity.type
_entity.pdbx_description
1 polymer ?
#
loop_
_entity_poly.entity_id
_entity_poly.type
_entity_poly.pdbx_seq_one_letter_code
_entity_poly.pdbx_strand_id
1 'polypeptide(L)'
;MLGTRSRRYPLFWSQYGRFSDAAPALTAQYGAVVIDGKNADELFTGLVSRVEALDRLTTAPITRDVAVVQLKRALPDPLRRIELFDLVDQAVTQITDRATHKPVSVPGAWPDNASTCCSPCSATAPSTNPEPRTPRLA
;
A
#
# COMPACT_ATOMS: atom_id res chain seq x y z
N MET A 1 -28.25 -18.00 -31.01
CA MET A 1 -27.11 -18.32 -30.11
C MET A 1 -27.33 -17.58 -28.80
N LEU A 2 -27.65 -18.29 -27.73
CA LEU A 2 -28.03 -17.69 -26.44
C LEU A 2 -26.80 -17.17 -25.69
N GLY A 3 -26.91 -15.98 -25.10
CA GLY A 3 -26.42 -15.80 -23.72
C GLY A 3 -25.31 -14.79 -23.45
N THR A 4 -25.25 -13.62 -24.10
CA THR A 4 -24.54 -12.47 -23.50
C THR A 4 -25.41 -11.84 -22.41
N ARG A 5 -25.56 -12.55 -21.29
CA ARG A 5 -26.21 -12.02 -20.09
C ARG A 5 -25.31 -10.90 -19.55
N SER A 6 -25.86 -9.69 -19.37
CA SER A 6 -25.12 -8.60 -18.74
C SER A 6 -24.53 -9.09 -17.42
N ARG A 7 -23.20 -9.07 -17.30
CA ARG A 7 -22.54 -9.51 -16.08
C ARG A 7 -22.50 -8.35 -15.10
N ARG A 8 -22.85 -8.65 -13.85
CA ARG A 8 -22.75 -7.72 -12.71
C ARG A 8 -21.29 -7.36 -12.38
N TYR A 9 -20.32 -8.15 -12.86
CA TYR A 9 -18.90 -7.94 -12.65
C TYR A 9 -18.13 -8.05 -13.98
N PRO A 10 -17.22 -7.11 -14.27
CA PRO A 10 -16.33 -7.20 -15.42
C PRO A 10 -15.34 -8.37 -15.22
N LEU A 11 -14.97 -9.03 -16.33
CA LEU A 11 -14.03 -10.15 -16.34
C LEU A 11 -12.74 -9.72 -17.05
N PHE A 12 -11.60 -9.91 -16.38
CA PHE A 12 -10.28 -9.57 -16.90
C PHE A 12 -9.40 -10.81 -16.93
N TRP A 13 -8.81 -11.10 -18.08
CA TRP A 13 -7.87 -12.19 -18.27
C TRP A 13 -6.52 -11.63 -18.64
N SER A 14 -5.46 -12.24 -18.14
CA SER A 14 -4.07 -11.93 -18.53
C SER A 14 -3.43 -13.18 -19.09
N GLN A 15 -2.62 -13.01 -20.14
CA GLN A 15 -1.89 -14.12 -20.74
C GLN A 15 -0.38 -13.89 -20.71
N TYR A 16 0.33 -14.97 -20.41
CA TYR A 16 1.77 -15.05 -20.60
C TYR A 16 2.03 -15.81 -21.90
N GLY A 17 2.47 -15.10 -22.94
CA GLY A 17 2.66 -15.66 -24.28
C GLY A 17 1.39 -15.64 -25.13
N ARG A 18 1.22 -16.66 -25.99
CA ARG A 18 0.11 -16.74 -26.96
C ARG A 18 -0.98 -17.68 -26.49
N PHE A 19 -2.22 -17.20 -26.45
CA PHE A 19 -3.41 -18.00 -26.26
C PHE A 19 -3.52 -19.14 -27.29
N SER A 20 -4.06 -20.29 -26.85
CA SER A 20 -4.45 -21.37 -27.76
C SER A 20 -5.61 -20.92 -28.64
N ASP A 21 -5.78 -21.53 -29.80
CA ASP A 21 -6.78 -21.10 -30.81
C ASP A 21 -8.23 -21.11 -30.27
N ALA A 22 -8.51 -21.88 -29.22
CA ALA A 22 -9.82 -21.93 -28.56
C ALA A 22 -10.04 -20.81 -27.53
N ALA A 23 -8.99 -20.22 -26.97
CA ALA A 23 -9.10 -19.22 -25.90
C ALA A 23 -9.73 -17.88 -26.38
N PRO A 24 -9.41 -17.34 -27.58
CA PRO A 24 -10.07 -16.14 -28.09
C PRO A 24 -11.60 -16.31 -28.23
N ALA A 25 -12.05 -17.49 -28.66
CA ALA A 25 -13.47 -17.79 -28.79
C ALA A 25 -14.18 -17.76 -27.42
N LEU A 26 -13.53 -18.30 -26.38
CA LEU A 26 -14.05 -18.27 -25.01
C LEU A 26 -14.06 -16.84 -24.45
N THR A 27 -12.99 -16.08 -24.65
CA THR A 27 -12.93 -14.72 -24.12
C THR A 27 -13.97 -13.81 -24.79
N ALA A 28 -14.17 -13.95 -26.09
CA ALA A 28 -15.23 -13.26 -26.84
C ALA A 28 -16.64 -13.66 -26.37
N GLN A 29 -16.87 -14.95 -26.15
CA GLN A 29 -18.15 -15.45 -25.63
C GLN A 29 -18.49 -14.85 -24.26
N TYR A 30 -17.49 -14.62 -23.41
CA TYR A 30 -17.69 -14.09 -22.06
C TYR A 30 -17.54 -12.57 -21.94
N GLY A 31 -17.19 -11.87 -23.03
CA GLY A 31 -16.95 -10.43 -23.03
C GLY A 31 -15.81 -10.02 -22.10
N ALA A 32 -14.79 -10.87 -21.94
CA ALA A 32 -13.65 -10.58 -21.08
C ALA A 32 -12.66 -9.63 -21.76
N VAL A 33 -12.03 -8.79 -20.97
CA VAL A 33 -10.92 -7.94 -21.41
C VAL A 33 -9.63 -8.71 -21.26
N VAL A 34 -8.90 -8.90 -22.37
CA VAL A 34 -7.56 -9.50 -22.36
C VAL A 34 -6.51 -8.42 -22.13
N ILE A 35 -5.64 -8.67 -21.17
CA ILE A 35 -4.45 -7.86 -20.90
C ILE A 35 -3.24 -8.65 -21.40
N ASP A 36 -2.66 -8.18 -22.50
CA ASP A 36 -1.53 -8.84 -23.15
C ASP A 36 -0.19 -8.42 -22.55
N GLY A 37 0.77 -9.33 -22.60
CA GLY A 37 2.19 -9.00 -22.41
C GLY A 37 2.57 -8.59 -20.99
N LYS A 38 1.80 -9.02 -19.98
CA LYS A 38 2.15 -8.81 -18.57
C LYS A 38 2.25 -10.12 -17.82
N ASN A 39 3.34 -10.28 -17.06
CA ASN A 39 3.39 -11.28 -16.01
C ASN A 39 2.46 -10.88 -14.85
N ALA A 40 2.20 -11.82 -13.95
CA ALA A 40 1.33 -11.57 -12.81
C ALA A 40 1.84 -10.40 -11.95
N ASP A 41 3.15 -10.35 -11.70
CA ASP A 41 3.77 -9.35 -10.85
C ASP A 41 3.59 -7.92 -11.40
N GLU A 42 3.91 -7.68 -12.67
CA GLU A 42 3.73 -6.39 -13.34
C GLU A 42 2.27 -5.98 -13.43
N LEU A 43 1.36 -6.93 -13.63
CA LEU A 43 -0.07 -6.65 -13.68
C LEU A 43 -0.57 -6.18 -12.32
N PHE A 44 -0.31 -6.95 -11.25
CA PHE A 44 -0.80 -6.65 -9.92
C PHE A 44 -0.10 -5.44 -9.30
N THR A 45 1.22 -5.31 -9.42
CA THR A 45 1.94 -4.11 -8.95
C THR A 45 1.46 -2.85 -9.67
N GLY A 46 1.26 -2.92 -10.99
CA GLY A 46 0.72 -1.80 -11.76
C GLY A 46 -0.74 -1.50 -11.45
N LEU A 47 -1.54 -2.50 -11.07
CA LEU A 47 -2.93 -2.30 -10.62
C LEU A 47 -2.98 -1.61 -9.26
N VAL A 48 -2.20 -2.10 -8.28
CA VAL A 48 -2.10 -1.51 -6.95
C VAL A 48 -1.69 -0.05 -7.04
N SER A 49 -0.64 0.26 -7.80
CA SER A 49 -0.19 1.65 -8.00
C SER A 49 -1.28 2.56 -8.57
N ARG A 50 -2.09 2.06 -9.52
CA ARG A 50 -3.21 2.82 -10.11
C ARG A 50 -4.36 3.01 -9.12
N VAL A 51 -4.67 2.00 -8.31
CA VAL A 51 -5.69 2.10 -7.25
C VAL A 51 -5.24 3.10 -6.19
N GLU A 52 -3.99 3.03 -5.74
CA GLU A 52 -3.43 3.99 -4.78
C GLU A 52 -3.40 5.41 -5.34
N ALA A 53 -3.04 5.59 -6.62
CA ALA A 53 -3.08 6.89 -7.26
C ALA A 53 -4.52 7.43 -7.33
N LEU A 54 -5.50 6.58 -7.63
CA LEU A 54 -6.90 6.95 -7.62
C LEU A 54 -7.36 7.31 -6.21
N ASP A 55 -7.00 6.53 -5.20
CA ASP A 55 -7.36 6.77 -3.80
C ASP A 55 -6.83 8.11 -3.28
N ARG A 56 -5.59 8.46 -3.66
CA ARG A 56 -5.00 9.78 -3.38
C ARG A 56 -5.76 10.92 -4.05
N LEU A 57 -6.34 10.70 -5.23
CA LEU A 57 -7.14 11.70 -5.95
C LEU A 57 -8.56 11.81 -5.39
N THR A 58 -9.14 10.71 -4.90
CA THR A 58 -10.51 10.68 -4.36
C THR A 58 -10.59 11.06 -2.89
N THR A 59 -9.47 11.06 -2.17
CA THR A 59 -9.38 11.57 -0.80
C THR A 59 -9.40 13.09 -0.81
N ALA A 60 -10.55 13.68 -1.13
CA ALA A 60 -10.84 15.03 -0.66
C ALA A 60 -10.79 14.98 0.88
N PRO A 61 -10.07 15.88 1.56
CA PRO A 61 -10.06 15.90 3.01
C PRO A 61 -11.50 16.05 3.48
N ILE A 62 -12.00 15.10 4.31
CA ILE A 62 -13.24 15.33 5.03
C ILE A 62 -13.00 16.60 5.85
N THR A 63 -13.62 17.70 5.42
CA THR A 63 -13.57 18.96 6.15
C THR A 63 -14.17 18.72 7.53
N ARG A 64 -13.54 19.30 8.56
CA ARG A 64 -13.91 19.10 9.97
C ARG A 64 -15.41 19.20 10.22
N ASP A 65 -16.09 20.13 9.55
CA ASP A 65 -17.53 20.36 9.72
C ASP A 65 -18.38 19.18 9.24
N VAL A 66 -17.97 18.51 8.17
CA VAL A 66 -18.65 17.31 7.64
C VAL A 66 -18.45 16.12 8.58
N ALA A 67 -17.23 15.92 9.10
CA ALA A 67 -16.96 14.88 10.10
C ALA A 67 -17.81 15.06 11.36
N VAL A 68 -17.94 16.31 11.85
CA VAL A 68 -18.76 16.62 13.04
C VAL A 68 -20.23 16.33 12.80
N VAL A 69 -20.76 16.65 11.61
CA VAL A 69 -22.16 16.34 11.26
C VAL A 69 -22.39 14.83 11.17
N GLN A 70 -21.47 14.08 10.55
CA GLN A 70 -21.55 12.62 10.46
C GLN A 70 -21.49 11.97 11.85
N LEU A 71 -20.57 12.42 12.71
CA LEU A 71 -20.44 11.96 14.09
C LEU A 71 -21.74 12.19 14.88
N LYS A 72 -22.29 13.42 14.82
CA LYS A 72 -23.55 13.76 15.48
C LYS A 72 -24.71 12.89 15.01
N ARG A 73 -24.71 12.49 13.74
CA ARG A 73 -25.74 11.62 13.16
C ARG A 73 -25.54 10.15 13.54
N ALA A 74 -24.32 9.71 13.80
CA ALA A 74 -23.98 8.33 14.13
C ALA A 74 -24.11 8.01 15.63
N LEU A 75 -23.93 9.00 16.51
CA LEU A 75 -24.09 8.86 17.96
C LEU A 75 -25.47 8.34 18.45
N PRO A 76 -26.62 8.70 17.85
CA PRO A 76 -27.93 8.26 18.31
C PRO A 76 -28.26 6.81 17.99
N ASP A 77 -27.57 6.19 17.02
CA ASP A 77 -27.88 4.84 16.53
C ASP A 77 -26.76 3.85 16.84
N PRO A 78 -26.97 2.89 17.77
CA PRO A 78 -25.95 1.91 18.16
C PRO A 78 -25.56 0.94 17.02
N LEU A 79 -26.37 0.83 15.96
CA LEU A 79 -26.05 0.00 14.80
C LEU A 79 -24.97 0.64 13.90
N ARG A 80 -24.74 1.95 14.03
CA ARG A 80 -23.71 2.70 13.27
C ARG A 80 -22.36 2.77 13.99
N ARG A 81 -22.11 1.90 14.97
CA ARG A 81 -20.84 1.84 15.72
C ARG A 81 -19.61 1.65 14.83
N ILE A 82 -19.74 0.89 13.75
CA ILE A 82 -18.63 0.66 12.81
C ILE A 82 -18.29 1.98 12.09
N GLU A 83 -19.29 2.67 11.56
CA GLU A 83 -19.11 3.96 10.89
C GLU A 83 -18.55 5.04 11.84
N LEU A 84 -18.98 5.02 13.11
CA LEU A 84 -18.41 5.89 14.15
C LEU A 84 -16.93 5.59 14.39
N PHE A 85 -16.58 4.29 14.49
CA PHE A 85 -15.20 3.85 14.67
C PHE A 85 -14.34 4.25 13.48
N ASP A 86 -14.78 3.95 12.26
CA ASP A 86 -14.06 4.28 11.03
C ASP A 86 -13.81 5.79 10.91
N LEU A 87 -14.79 6.61 11.27
CA LEU A 87 -14.66 8.08 11.22
C LEU A 87 -13.63 8.62 12.23
N VAL A 88 -13.54 8.02 13.41
CA VAL A 88 -12.54 8.39 14.43
C VAL A 88 -11.17 7.86 14.04
N ASP A 89 -11.09 6.60 13.61
CA ASP A 89 -9.85 5.93 13.23
C ASP A 89 -9.18 6.63 12.04
N GLN A 90 -9.96 7.03 11.04
CA GLN A 90 -9.47 7.82 9.90
C GLN A 90 -8.90 9.18 10.34
N ALA A 91 -9.57 9.87 11.28
CA ALA A 91 -9.09 11.15 11.80
C ALA A 91 -7.80 11.00 12.62
N VAL A 92 -7.71 9.96 13.46
CA VAL A 92 -6.52 9.66 14.26
C VAL A 92 -5.34 9.29 13.37
N THR A 93 -5.57 8.44 12.36
CA THR A 93 -4.54 8.05 11.38
C THR A 93 -3.99 9.27 10.66
N GLN A 94 -4.85 10.17 10.16
CA GLN A 94 -4.40 11.41 9.51
C GLN A 94 -3.57 12.31 10.43
N ILE A 95 -3.91 12.42 11.71
CA ILE A 95 -3.14 13.23 12.67
C ILE A 95 -1.78 12.58 12.94
N THR A 96 -1.77 11.26 13.11
CA THR A 96 -0.56 10.48 13.38
C THR A 96 0.42 10.57 12.20
N ASP A 97 -0.06 10.41 10.97
CA ASP A 97 0.75 10.57 9.77
C ASP A 97 1.36 11.97 9.68
N ARG A 98 0.54 13.02 9.91
CA ARG A 98 1.03 14.41 9.91
C ARG A 98 2.05 14.68 11.01
N ALA A 99 1.87 14.10 12.19
CA ALA A 99 2.80 14.24 13.31
C ALA A 99 4.13 13.50 13.05
N THR A 100 4.08 12.35 12.38
CA THR A 100 5.27 11.55 12.02
C THR A 100 6.12 12.28 10.97
N HIS A 101 5.50 12.98 10.03
CA HIS A 101 6.21 13.72 8.99
C HIS A 101 6.66 15.14 9.38
N LYS A 102 6.22 15.66 10.53
CA LYS A 102 6.61 16.99 11.02
C LYS A 102 7.55 16.83 12.22
N PRO A 103 8.86 17.14 12.13
CA PRO A 103 9.71 17.18 13.31
C PRO A 103 9.12 18.20 14.28
N VAL A 104 8.72 17.72 15.46
CA VAL A 104 8.19 18.56 16.54
C VAL A 104 9.32 19.50 16.96
N SER A 105 9.24 20.75 16.49
CA SER A 105 10.10 21.83 16.97
C SER A 105 9.53 22.27 18.30
N VAL A 106 10.17 21.86 19.40
CA VAL A 106 9.84 22.32 20.76
C VAL A 106 10.24 23.79 20.87
N PRO A 107 9.29 24.75 20.98
CA PRO A 107 9.64 26.14 21.17
C PRO A 107 10.10 26.31 22.62
N GLY A 108 11.41 26.35 22.83
CA GLY A 108 12.01 26.43 24.16
C GLY A 108 13.28 25.60 24.36
N ALA A 109 13.80 24.91 23.34
CA ALA A 109 15.17 24.42 23.40
C ALA A 109 16.12 25.63 23.31
N TRP A 110 16.57 26.10 24.46
CA TRP A 110 17.68 27.05 24.57
C TRP A 110 18.91 26.44 23.88
N PRO A 111 19.76 27.24 23.19
CA PRO A 111 20.99 26.74 22.61
C PRO A 111 22.01 26.53 23.72
N ASP A 112 21.81 25.45 24.48
CA ASP A 112 22.78 25.00 25.46
C ASP A 112 23.76 24.12 24.68
N ASN A 113 24.88 24.73 24.35
CA ASN A 113 26.12 24.13 23.91
C ASN A 113 26.57 22.99 24.84
N ALA A 114 26.02 21.80 24.69
CA ALA A 114 26.65 20.59 25.20
C ALA A 114 26.20 19.34 24.43
N SER A 115 27.19 18.65 23.86
CA SER A 115 27.16 17.23 23.45
C SER A 115 26.53 17.00 22.07
N THR A 116 27.28 16.88 20.98
CA THR A 116 28.26 15.81 20.72
C THR A 116 27.92 14.55 21.52
N CYS A 117 26.94 13.77 21.03
CA CYS A 117 26.90 12.32 21.21
C CYS A 117 25.76 11.73 20.37
N CYS A 118 26.07 11.40 19.11
CA CYS A 118 25.68 10.16 18.43
C CYS A 118 25.97 10.33 16.93
N SER A 119 27.27 10.41 16.59
CA SER A 119 27.71 9.89 15.31
C SER A 119 27.50 8.37 15.32
N PRO A 120 27.01 7.75 14.25
CA PRO A 120 26.83 6.30 14.22
C PRO A 120 28.21 5.63 14.30
N CYS A 121 28.39 4.82 15.33
CA CYS A 121 29.51 3.91 15.47
C CYS A 121 29.53 3.01 14.23
N SER A 122 30.47 3.27 13.32
CA SER A 122 30.67 2.46 12.13
C SER A 122 31.16 1.08 12.57
N ALA A 123 30.35 0.07 12.28
CA ALA A 123 30.67 -1.33 12.54
C ALA A 123 32.03 -1.68 11.94
N THR A 124 33.03 -1.90 12.79
CA THR A 124 34.27 -2.57 12.40
C THR A 124 34.06 -4.05 12.66
N ALA A 125 33.69 -4.78 11.61
CA ALA A 125 33.75 -6.24 11.60
C ALA A 125 35.23 -6.67 11.75
N PRO A 126 35.57 -7.62 12.64
CA PRO A 126 36.86 -8.28 12.54
C PRO A 126 36.85 -9.19 11.31
N SER A 127 37.58 -8.75 10.29
CA SER A 127 38.07 -9.56 9.18
C SER A 127 38.91 -10.71 9.75
N THR A 128 38.36 -11.91 9.83
CA THR A 128 39.15 -13.15 9.92
C THR A 128 39.36 -13.64 8.49
N ASN A 129 40.47 -13.22 7.87
CA ASN A 129 40.92 -13.78 6.60
C ASN A 129 41.66 -15.12 6.87
N PRO A 130 41.59 -16.11 5.96
CA PRO A 130 41.99 -17.49 6.21
C PRO A 130 43.48 -17.71 5.95
N GLU A 131 44.12 -18.55 6.77
CA GLU A 131 45.47 -19.06 6.50
C GLU A 131 45.42 -20.56 6.12
N PRO A 132 45.98 -20.94 4.95
CA PRO A 132 46.06 -22.33 4.49
C PRO A 132 47.46 -22.93 4.74
N ARG A 133 47.52 -24.22 5.09
CA ARG A 133 48.66 -25.19 4.96
C ARG A 133 48.37 -26.39 5.88
N THR A 134 48.54 -27.67 5.58
CA THR A 134 48.88 -28.52 4.43
C THR A 134 48.71 -29.97 4.97
N PRO A 135 48.56 -31.01 4.13
CA PRO A 135 48.28 -32.38 4.59
C PRO A 135 49.53 -33.12 5.10
N ARG A 136 49.36 -34.09 6.00
CA ARG A 136 50.35 -35.14 6.23
C ARG A 136 49.70 -36.50 6.48
N LEU A 137 50.16 -37.48 5.71
CA LEU A 137 49.95 -38.91 5.89
C LEU A 137 50.48 -39.40 7.25
N ALA A 138 49.77 -40.37 7.83
CA ALA A 138 50.30 -41.66 8.27
C ALA A 138 49.11 -42.63 8.48
#